data_AF-A0A2W1H4K7-F1
#
_entry.id   AF-A0A2W1H4K7-F1
#
_cell.length_a   1.000
_cell.length_b   1.000
_cell.length_c   1.000
_cell.angle_alpha   90.00
_cell.angle_beta   90.00
_cell.angle_gamma   90.00
#
_symmetry.space_group_name_H-M   'P 1'
#
loop_
_entity.id
_entity.type
_entity.pdbx_description
1 polymer ?
#
loop_
_entity_poly.entity_id
_entity_poly.type
_entity_poly.pdbx_seq_one_letter_code
_entity_poly.pdbx_strand_id
1 'polypeptide(L)'
;MSMIRQLKKTIWILASNRGNEKIASFHELNVKKLTDKEKLTTGLEPLVSSLRDTFREIWGDPFESRIDEVIPFFPFSLGEQAVVAHKFLRRIAAEVREKIDLRPETRRHIGQCHISLQDDSKTCSHMAGRGYNRTSGTCGLSREAMRVSQMARDVYTKIPGRVTERLNEKPVEKLEVRLMPTPNNGQKIGVFRKQGGERMDEATQLKKPQDS
;
A
#
# COMPACT_ATOMS: atom_id res chain seq x y z
N MET A 1 4.94 19.83 41.77
CA MET A 1 4.55 21.03 40.99
C MET A 1 4.13 20.55 39.60
N SER A 2 2.83 20.42 39.35
CA SER A 2 2.31 19.91 38.07
C SER A 2 2.23 21.06 37.07
N MET A 3 2.94 20.95 35.96
CA MET A 3 2.96 21.96 34.90
C MET A 3 1.78 21.70 33.95
N ILE A 4 0.72 22.50 34.08
CA ILE A 4 -0.41 22.46 33.15
C ILE A 4 0.02 23.19 31.86
N ARG A 5 0.26 22.43 30.80
CA ARG A 5 0.61 22.98 29.47
C ARG A 5 -0.67 23.34 28.73
N GLN A 6 -0.78 24.59 28.26
CA GLN A 6 -1.92 25.02 27.43
C GLN A 6 -1.80 24.43 26.02
N LEU A 7 -2.85 23.73 25.57
CA LEU A 7 -2.89 22.99 24.30
C LEU A 7 -3.84 23.64 23.27
N LYS A 8 -4.06 24.96 23.37
CA LYS A 8 -5.07 25.71 22.60
C LYS A 8 -4.90 25.71 21.07
N LYS A 9 -3.76 25.22 20.55
CA LYS A 9 -3.46 25.13 19.11
C LYS A 9 -3.17 23.69 18.64
N THR A 10 -3.62 22.70 19.41
CA THR A 10 -3.35 21.29 19.12
C THR A 10 -4.66 20.57 18.86
N ILE A 11 -4.77 19.93 17.69
CA ILE A 11 -5.86 19.00 17.39
C ILE A 11 -5.49 17.64 17.98
N TRP A 12 -6.36 17.09 18.81
CA TRP A 12 -6.17 15.77 19.40
C TRP A 12 -6.92 14.73 18.57
N ILE A 13 -6.18 13.81 17.95
CA ILE A 13 -6.75 12.70 17.20
C ILE A 13 -6.51 11.42 17.99
N LEU A 14 -7.59 10.80 18.42
CA LEU A 14 -7.59 9.50 19.09
C LEU A 14 -8.16 8.47 18.13
N ALA A 15 -7.42 7.39 17.89
CA ALA A 15 -7.87 6.29 17.05
C ALA A 15 -8.13 5.05 17.91
N SER A 16 -9.26 4.40 17.70
CA SER A 16 -9.67 3.21 18.45
C SER A 16 -10.25 2.17 17.50
N ASN A 17 -10.06 0.90 17.85
CA ASN A 17 -10.72 -0.24 17.20
C ASN A 17 -12.05 -0.62 17.88
N ARG A 18 -12.41 0.05 18.98
CA ARG A 18 -13.69 -0.14 19.67
C ARG A 18 -14.80 0.43 18.77
N GLY A 19 -15.77 -0.42 18.42
CA GLY A 19 -16.85 -0.05 17.51
C GLY A 19 -16.72 -0.60 16.08
N ASN A 20 -15.63 -1.31 15.75
CA ASN A 20 -15.44 -1.89 14.41
C ASN A 20 -16.62 -2.77 13.95
N GLU A 21 -17.21 -3.55 14.85
CA GLU A 21 -18.37 -4.40 14.53
C GLU A 21 -19.62 -3.57 14.25
N LYS A 22 -19.86 -2.50 15.03
CA LYS A 22 -20.99 -1.57 14.80
C LYS A 22 -20.85 -0.83 13.47
N ILE A 23 -19.64 -0.35 13.17
CA ILE A 23 -19.32 0.31 11.89
C ILE A 23 -19.53 -0.66 10.72
N ALA A 24 -19.04 -1.90 10.84
CA ALA A 24 -19.18 -2.91 9.79
C ALA A 24 -20.66 -3.28 9.54
N SER A 25 -21.42 -3.48 10.61
CA SER A 25 -22.87 -3.77 10.52
C SER A 25 -23.64 -2.60 9.91
N PHE A 26 -23.37 -1.37 10.34
CA PHE A 26 -24.00 -0.18 9.76
C PHE A 26 -23.65 -0.04 8.28
N HIS A 27 -22.39 -0.27 7.90
CA HIS A 27 -21.95 -0.21 6.52
C HIS A 27 -22.67 -1.24 5.64
N GLU A 28 -22.78 -2.49 6.08
CA GLU A 28 -23.46 -3.55 5.32
C GLU A 28 -24.96 -3.28 5.14
N LEU A 29 -25.62 -2.74 6.16
CA LEU A 29 -27.07 -2.48 6.14
C LEU A 29 -27.44 -1.21 5.36
N ASN A 30 -26.66 -0.13 5.52
CA ASN A 30 -27.09 1.20 5.10
C ASN A 30 -26.23 1.80 3.98
N VAL A 31 -24.96 1.40 3.83
CA VAL A 31 -23.99 2.13 2.98
C VAL A 31 -23.53 1.32 1.76
N LYS A 32 -23.39 0.00 1.90
CA LYS A 32 -22.74 -0.86 0.89
C LYS A 32 -23.41 -0.85 -0.48
N LYS A 33 -24.74 -0.68 -0.52
CA LYS A 33 -25.54 -0.68 -1.75
C LYS A 33 -25.70 0.71 -2.38
N LEU A 34 -25.24 1.75 -1.69
CA LEU A 34 -25.37 3.12 -2.14
C LEU A 34 -24.31 3.45 -3.20
N THR A 35 -24.66 4.35 -4.10
CA THR A 35 -23.73 4.99 -5.03
C THR A 35 -22.81 5.96 -4.28
N ASP A 36 -21.66 6.31 -4.87
CA ASP A 36 -20.71 7.20 -4.20
C ASP A 36 -21.29 8.58 -3.88
N LYS A 37 -22.21 9.08 -4.70
CA LYS A 37 -22.93 10.34 -4.43
C LYS A 37 -23.84 10.24 -3.21
N GLU A 38 -24.56 9.12 -3.08
CA GLU A 38 -25.47 8.88 -1.94
C GLU A 38 -24.70 8.63 -0.64
N LYS A 39 -23.53 7.99 -0.70
CA LYS A 39 -22.66 7.81 0.46
C LYS A 39 -22.24 9.14 1.10
N LEU A 40 -22.01 10.17 0.28
CA LEU A 40 -21.63 11.51 0.76
C LEU A 40 -22.75 12.23 1.53
N THR A 41 -24.01 11.86 1.27
CA THR A 41 -25.19 12.47 1.90
C THR A 41 -25.85 11.57 2.94
N THR A 42 -25.28 10.39 3.19
CA THR A 42 -25.85 9.43 4.13
C THR A 42 -25.66 9.94 5.56
N GLY A 43 -26.76 10.06 6.31
CA GLY A 43 -26.73 10.42 7.72
C GLY A 43 -25.98 9.38 8.55
N LEU A 44 -24.97 9.83 9.30
CA LEU A 44 -24.15 8.98 10.17
C LEU A 44 -24.56 9.09 11.65
N GLU A 45 -25.54 9.92 11.96
CA GLU A 45 -25.97 10.24 13.32
C GLU A 45 -26.34 8.98 14.13
N PRO A 46 -27.07 7.98 13.58
CA PRO A 46 -27.37 6.76 14.34
C PRO A 46 -26.12 5.94 14.67
N LEU A 47 -25.15 5.88 13.75
CA LEU A 47 -23.88 5.19 13.98
C LEU A 47 -23.04 5.94 15.01
N VAL A 48 -22.91 7.25 14.87
CA VAL A 48 -22.15 8.11 15.79
C VAL A 48 -22.72 8.03 17.20
N SER A 49 -24.05 8.09 17.36
CA SER A 49 -24.68 7.93 18.68
C SER A 49 -24.34 6.57 19.28
N SER A 50 -24.48 5.48 18.51
CA SER A 50 -24.18 4.14 19.00
C SER A 50 -22.70 3.93 19.37
N LEU A 51 -21.79 4.62 18.68
CA LEU A 51 -20.36 4.64 19.01
C LEU A 51 -20.08 5.43 20.28
N ARG A 52 -20.70 6.61 20.46
CA ARG A 52 -20.60 7.41 21.68
C ARG A 52 -21.08 6.64 22.90
N ASP A 53 -22.18 5.89 22.79
CA ASP A 53 -22.66 5.02 23.87
C ASP A 53 -21.61 3.94 24.23
N THR A 54 -21.00 3.30 23.24
CA THR A 54 -19.90 2.35 23.47
C THR A 54 -18.67 3.01 24.10
N PHE A 55 -18.35 4.25 23.74
CA PHE A 55 -17.24 4.99 24.34
C PHE A 55 -17.53 5.38 25.80
N ARG A 56 -18.77 5.77 26.08
CA ARG A 56 -19.25 6.03 27.45
C ARG A 56 -19.18 4.79 28.32
N GLU A 57 -19.62 3.63 27.81
CA GLU A 57 -19.56 2.36 28.53
C GLU A 57 -18.11 1.95 28.87
N ILE A 58 -17.16 2.22 27.98
CA ILE A 58 -15.76 1.78 28.15
C ILE A 58 -14.92 2.78 28.96
N TRP A 59 -15.09 4.08 28.72
CA TRP A 59 -14.21 5.13 29.26
C TRP A 59 -14.91 6.12 30.18
N GLY A 60 -16.24 6.05 30.30
CA GLY A 60 -17.06 6.90 31.16
C GLY A 60 -17.40 8.27 30.55
N ASP A 61 -18.40 8.92 31.14
CA ASP A 61 -18.89 10.24 30.74
C ASP A 61 -17.80 11.33 30.72
N PRO A 62 -16.83 11.40 31.67
CA PRO A 62 -15.83 12.47 31.67
C PRO A 62 -14.90 12.44 30.47
N PHE A 63 -14.71 11.26 29.86
CA PHE A 63 -13.93 11.12 28.64
C PHE A 63 -14.77 11.44 27.40
N GLU A 64 -15.97 10.84 27.31
CA GLU A 64 -16.86 10.99 26.15
C GLU A 64 -17.28 12.45 25.93
N SER A 65 -17.59 13.18 27.01
CA SER A 65 -17.94 14.61 26.97
C SER A 65 -16.83 15.53 26.46
N ARG A 66 -15.59 15.04 26.34
CA ARG A 66 -14.45 15.81 25.80
C ARG A 66 -14.18 15.51 24.33
N ILE A 67 -14.96 14.62 23.71
CA ILE A 67 -14.83 14.29 22.30
C ILE A 67 -15.76 15.21 21.52
N ASP A 68 -15.15 16.17 20.80
CA ASP A 68 -15.88 17.08 19.93
C ASP A 68 -16.56 16.30 18.80
N GLU A 69 -15.82 15.44 18.09
CA GLU A 69 -16.29 14.73 16.90
C GLU A 69 -15.89 13.25 16.91
N VAL A 70 -16.79 12.39 16.40
CA VAL A 70 -16.55 10.96 16.21
C VAL A 70 -16.63 10.64 14.73
N ILE A 71 -15.50 10.21 14.15
CA ILE A 71 -15.37 9.95 12.71
C ILE A 71 -15.20 8.44 12.48
N PRO A 72 -16.25 7.72 12.00
CA PRO A 72 -16.13 6.30 11.70
C PRO A 72 -15.37 6.08 10.38
N PHE A 73 -14.45 5.10 10.38
CA PHE A 73 -13.76 4.67 9.16
C PHE A 73 -14.39 3.40 8.62
N PHE A 74 -15.05 3.50 7.45
CA PHE A 74 -15.66 2.34 6.81
C PHE A 74 -14.62 1.38 6.20
N PRO A 75 -14.96 0.09 6.07
CA PRO A 75 -14.14 -0.86 5.33
C PRO A 75 -13.94 -0.41 3.89
N PHE A 76 -12.73 -0.60 3.36
CA PHE A 76 -12.44 -0.31 1.96
C PHE A 76 -13.23 -1.25 1.04
N SER A 77 -13.75 -0.70 -0.05
CA SER A 77 -14.25 -1.47 -1.19
C SER A 77 -13.14 -2.28 -1.86
N LEU A 78 -13.49 -3.27 -2.69
CA LEU A 78 -12.51 -4.08 -3.40
C LEU A 78 -11.55 -3.24 -4.26
N GLY A 79 -12.08 -2.21 -4.93
CA GLY A 79 -11.28 -1.27 -5.72
C GLY A 79 -10.30 -0.47 -4.85
N GLU A 80 -10.78 0.07 -3.74
CA GLU A 80 -9.92 0.81 -2.81
C GLU A 80 -8.85 -0.08 -2.18
N GLN A 81 -9.18 -1.33 -1.83
CA GLN A 81 -8.21 -2.30 -1.32
C GLN A 81 -7.08 -2.56 -2.34
N ALA A 82 -7.42 -2.73 -3.62
CA ALA A 82 -6.43 -2.88 -4.69
C ALA A 82 -5.57 -1.62 -4.85
N VAL A 83 -6.17 -0.42 -4.79
CA VAL A 83 -5.44 0.86 -4.85
C VAL A 83 -4.49 1.01 -3.66
N VAL A 84 -4.90 0.62 -2.45
CA VAL A 84 -4.03 0.65 -1.26
C VAL A 84 -2.88 -0.36 -1.40
N ALA A 85 -3.14 -1.56 -1.92
CA ALA A 85 -2.09 -2.53 -2.22
C ALA A 85 -1.07 -1.96 -3.24
N HIS A 86 -1.56 -1.33 -4.30
CA HIS A 86 -0.74 -0.65 -5.29
C HIS A 86 0.09 0.47 -4.66
N LYS A 87 -0.48 1.28 -3.75
CA LYS A 87 0.24 2.33 -3.02
C LYS A 87 1.42 1.75 -2.21
N PHE A 88 1.23 0.64 -1.53
CA PHE A 88 2.33 -0.01 -0.79
C PHE A 88 3.44 -0.52 -1.72
N LEU A 89 3.08 -1.12 -2.85
CA LEU A 89 4.06 -1.56 -3.85
C LEU A 89 4.82 -0.39 -4.46
N ARG A 90 4.15 0.71 -4.78
CA ARG A 90 4.81 1.93 -5.28
C ARG A 90 5.78 2.52 -4.27
N ARG A 91 5.46 2.48 -2.98
CA ARG A 91 6.37 2.91 -1.92
C ARG A 91 7.63 2.04 -1.90
N ILE A 92 7.48 0.72 -1.91
CA ILE A 92 8.62 -0.21 -1.98
C ILE A 92 9.45 0.02 -3.26
N ALA A 93 8.79 0.18 -4.41
CA ALA A 93 9.45 0.44 -5.68
C ALA A 93 10.26 1.76 -5.65
N ALA A 94 9.75 2.79 -4.96
CA ALA A 94 10.49 4.04 -4.76
C ALA A 94 11.69 3.84 -3.82
N GLU A 95 11.51 3.12 -2.71
CA GLU A 95 12.58 2.85 -1.74
C GLU A 95 13.76 2.09 -2.36
N VAL A 96 13.51 1.08 -3.20
CA VAL A 96 14.58 0.31 -3.86
C VAL A 96 15.17 1.00 -5.09
N ARG A 97 14.56 2.09 -5.56
CA ARG A 97 15.09 2.91 -6.66
C ARG A 97 16.24 3.79 -6.20
N GLU A 98 16.26 4.15 -4.92
CA GLU A 98 17.34 4.89 -4.30
C GLU A 98 18.69 4.16 -4.44
N LYS A 99 19.79 4.90 -4.46
CA LYS A 99 21.14 4.32 -4.56
C LYS A 99 21.48 3.49 -3.33
N ILE A 100 22.25 2.42 -3.52
CA ILE A 100 22.87 1.65 -2.44
C ILE A 100 23.74 2.60 -1.61
N ASP A 101 23.59 2.52 -0.29
CA ASP A 101 24.31 3.37 0.68
C ASP A 101 24.67 2.49 1.88
N LEU A 102 25.96 2.18 2.03
CA LEU A 102 26.44 1.25 3.05
C LEU A 102 26.94 1.95 4.31
N ARG A 103 26.76 3.28 4.41
CA ARG A 103 27.13 4.02 5.61
C ARG A 103 26.38 3.48 6.84
N PRO A 104 27.03 3.44 8.02
CA PRO A 104 26.47 2.82 9.23
C PRO A 104 25.07 3.33 9.62
N GLU A 105 24.75 4.57 9.28
CA GLU A 105 23.53 5.29 9.63
C GLU A 105 22.35 4.96 8.70
N THR A 106 22.62 4.53 7.46
CA THR A 106 21.59 4.29 6.44
C THR A 106 21.44 2.80 6.08
N ARG A 107 22.55 2.10 5.84
CA ARG A 107 22.60 0.64 5.54
C ARG A 107 21.59 0.14 4.50
N ARG A 108 21.50 0.83 3.36
CA ARG A 108 20.69 0.43 2.20
C ARG A 108 21.46 -0.56 1.32
N HIS A 109 21.19 -1.85 1.51
CA HIS A 109 21.83 -2.97 0.79
C HIS A 109 21.16 -3.32 -0.55
N ILE A 110 20.00 -2.76 -0.82
CA ILE A 110 19.29 -2.89 -2.09
C ILE A 110 18.99 -1.50 -2.60
N GLY A 111 19.35 -1.25 -3.86
CA GLY A 111 19.21 0.05 -4.47
C GLY A 111 19.40 -0.03 -5.96
N GLN A 112 19.17 1.08 -6.65
CA GLN A 112 19.32 1.15 -8.10
C GLN A 112 18.47 0.09 -8.84
N CYS A 113 17.30 -0.22 -8.29
CA CYS A 113 16.34 -1.19 -8.84
C CYS A 113 15.07 -0.49 -9.33
N HIS A 114 14.54 -0.95 -10.46
CA HIS A 114 13.23 -0.57 -10.93
C HIS A 114 12.29 -1.78 -10.84
N ILE A 115 11.33 -1.72 -9.92
CA ILE A 115 10.26 -2.72 -9.82
C ILE A 115 9.08 -2.27 -10.70
N SER A 116 8.77 -3.06 -11.73
CA SER A 116 7.57 -2.92 -12.54
C SER A 116 6.56 -4.03 -12.23
N LEU A 117 5.27 -3.75 -12.39
CA LEU A 117 4.21 -4.75 -12.34
C LEU A 117 3.79 -5.08 -13.79
N GLN A 118 3.53 -6.36 -14.09
CA GLN A 118 3.08 -6.76 -15.44
C GLN A 118 1.59 -6.47 -15.67
N ASP A 119 0.76 -6.74 -14.67
CA ASP A 119 -0.68 -6.47 -14.67
C ASP A 119 -1.05 -5.91 -13.30
N ASP A 120 -0.95 -4.59 -13.15
CA ASP A 120 -1.13 -3.86 -11.89
C ASP A 120 -2.48 -4.18 -11.28
N SER A 121 -3.53 -4.17 -12.11
CA SER A 121 -4.91 -4.38 -11.68
C SER A 121 -5.09 -5.79 -11.09
N LYS A 122 -4.73 -6.84 -11.85
CA LYS A 122 -4.88 -8.22 -11.37
C LYS A 122 -3.97 -8.52 -10.20
N THR A 123 -2.72 -8.06 -10.24
CA THR A 123 -1.75 -8.30 -9.17
C THR A 123 -2.21 -7.65 -7.86
N CYS A 124 -2.63 -6.39 -7.90
CA CYS A 124 -3.09 -5.68 -6.71
C CYS A 124 -4.43 -6.20 -6.20
N SER A 125 -5.34 -6.61 -7.10
CA SER A 125 -6.60 -7.27 -6.71
C SER A 125 -6.36 -8.61 -6.04
N HIS A 126 -5.43 -9.41 -6.56
CA HIS A 126 -5.03 -10.68 -5.96
C HIS A 126 -4.39 -10.47 -4.57
N MET A 127 -3.51 -9.48 -4.43
CA MET A 127 -2.96 -9.09 -3.12
C MET A 127 -4.04 -8.64 -2.15
N ALA A 128 -5.00 -7.86 -2.63
CA ALA A 128 -6.11 -7.37 -1.82
C ALA A 128 -6.96 -8.54 -1.29
N GLY A 129 -7.36 -9.47 -2.16
CA GLY A 129 -8.15 -10.64 -1.77
C GLY A 129 -7.46 -11.57 -0.76
N ARG A 130 -6.12 -11.60 -0.74
CA ARG A 130 -5.35 -12.40 0.24
C ARG A 130 -5.01 -11.64 1.52
N GLY A 131 -4.69 -10.36 1.40
CA GLY A 131 -4.12 -9.56 2.47
C GLY A 131 -5.13 -8.78 3.28
N TYR A 132 -6.24 -8.35 2.67
CA TYR A 132 -7.24 -7.53 3.37
C TYR A 132 -8.27 -8.41 4.08
N ASN A 133 -8.49 -8.13 5.36
CA ASN A 133 -9.67 -8.59 6.08
C ASN A 133 -10.12 -7.52 7.07
N ARG A 134 -11.35 -7.63 7.55
CA ARG A 134 -11.97 -6.60 8.43
C ARG A 134 -11.18 -6.36 9.73
N THR A 135 -10.50 -7.39 10.24
CA THR A 135 -9.77 -7.30 11.52
C THR A 135 -8.41 -6.63 11.37
N SER A 136 -7.67 -6.93 10.31
CA SER A 136 -6.31 -6.44 10.10
C SER A 136 -6.20 -5.27 9.12
N GLY A 137 -7.27 -4.98 8.39
CA GLY A 137 -7.37 -3.85 7.47
C GLY A 137 -6.16 -3.73 6.54
N THR A 138 -5.59 -2.53 6.47
CA THR A 138 -4.44 -2.23 5.60
C THR A 138 -3.13 -2.83 6.09
N CYS A 139 -3.02 -3.22 7.36
CA CYS A 139 -1.82 -3.89 7.87
C CYS A 139 -1.59 -5.22 7.14
N GLY A 140 -2.66 -5.94 6.79
CA GLY A 140 -2.55 -7.16 5.99
C GLY A 140 -2.09 -6.91 4.56
N LEU A 141 -2.55 -5.83 3.93
CA LEU A 141 -2.04 -5.39 2.62
C LEU A 141 -0.55 -5.02 2.67
N SER A 142 -0.13 -4.31 3.72
CA SER A 142 1.28 -3.99 3.93
C SER A 142 2.13 -5.25 4.08
N ARG A 143 1.64 -6.30 4.75
CA ARG A 143 2.36 -7.58 4.84
C ARG A 143 2.52 -8.26 3.49
N GLU A 144 1.48 -8.28 2.65
CA GLU A 144 1.60 -8.82 1.28
C GLU A 144 2.63 -8.03 0.46
N ALA A 145 2.62 -6.70 0.56
CA ALA A 145 3.60 -5.87 -0.12
C ALA A 145 5.03 -6.11 0.39
N MET A 146 5.22 -6.28 1.70
CA MET A 146 6.51 -6.65 2.29
C MET A 146 7.01 -8.02 1.80
N ARG A 147 6.13 -8.99 1.54
CA ARG A 147 6.52 -10.25 0.90
C ARG A 147 7.08 -10.03 -0.51
N VAL A 148 6.47 -9.12 -1.29
CA VAL A 148 7.01 -8.73 -2.60
C VAL A 148 8.38 -8.07 -2.46
N SER A 149 8.55 -7.18 -1.49
CA SER A 149 9.87 -6.59 -1.18
C SER A 149 10.92 -7.65 -0.85
N GLN A 150 10.56 -8.67 -0.06
CA GLN A 150 11.47 -9.76 0.28
C GLN A 150 11.82 -10.60 -0.95
N MET A 151 10.84 -10.96 -1.78
CA MET A 151 11.09 -11.68 -3.04
C MET A 151 11.99 -10.87 -3.98
N ALA A 152 11.78 -9.56 -4.08
CA ALA A 152 12.65 -8.67 -4.86
C ALA A 152 14.08 -8.66 -4.32
N ARG A 153 14.24 -8.62 -2.98
CA ARG A 153 15.53 -8.72 -2.33
C ARG A 153 16.21 -10.06 -2.62
N ASP A 154 15.50 -11.17 -2.51
CA ASP A 154 16.04 -12.51 -2.76
C ASP A 154 16.48 -12.67 -4.22
N VAL A 155 15.77 -12.07 -5.17
CA VAL A 155 16.17 -12.04 -6.59
C VAL A 155 17.41 -11.17 -6.77
N TYR A 156 17.41 -9.97 -6.18
CA TYR A 156 18.51 -9.02 -6.26
C TYR A 156 19.82 -9.60 -5.70
N THR A 157 19.79 -10.20 -4.51
CA THR A 157 20.99 -10.71 -3.83
C THR A 157 21.59 -11.97 -4.47
N LYS A 158 20.92 -12.57 -5.47
CA LYS A 158 21.50 -13.66 -6.28
C LYS A 158 22.56 -13.18 -7.30
N ILE A 159 23.03 -11.94 -7.18
CA ILE A 159 24.23 -11.49 -7.93
C ILE A 159 25.49 -12.19 -7.39
N PRO A 160 26.43 -12.57 -8.25
CA PRO A 160 27.72 -13.08 -7.79
C PRO A 160 28.52 -11.94 -7.12
N GLY A 161 29.03 -12.20 -5.92
CA GLY A 161 29.91 -11.29 -5.18
C GLY A 161 29.24 -10.51 -4.04
N ARG A 162 29.99 -9.57 -3.45
CA ARG A 162 29.49 -8.71 -2.36
C ARG A 162 28.76 -7.49 -2.91
N VAL A 163 27.66 -7.12 -2.26
CA VAL A 163 27.00 -5.83 -2.51
C VAL A 163 27.94 -4.70 -2.09
N THR A 164 28.22 -3.79 -3.02
CA THR A 164 29.05 -2.60 -2.80
C THR A 164 28.42 -1.40 -3.50
N GLU A 165 28.76 -0.19 -3.07
CA GLU A 165 28.24 1.05 -3.66
C GLU A 165 28.66 1.24 -5.13
N ARG A 166 29.69 0.52 -5.60
CA ARG A 166 30.08 0.48 -7.02
C ARG A 166 28.97 -0.07 -7.92
N LEU A 167 28.04 -0.86 -7.38
CA LEU A 167 26.88 -1.32 -8.14
C LEU A 167 25.96 -0.16 -8.56
N ASN A 168 26.05 1.02 -7.92
CA ASN A 168 25.31 2.20 -8.33
C ASN A 168 25.73 2.75 -9.70
N GLU A 169 26.93 2.40 -10.17
CA GLU A 169 27.44 2.81 -11.49
C GLU A 169 26.86 1.94 -12.63
N LYS A 170 26.29 0.78 -12.29
CA LYS A 170 25.69 -0.12 -13.26
C LYS A 170 24.31 0.39 -13.71
N PRO A 171 23.83 -0.05 -14.89
CA PRO A 171 22.45 0.19 -15.30
C PRO A 171 21.46 -0.29 -14.24
N VAL A 172 20.36 0.46 -14.09
CA VAL A 172 19.28 0.13 -13.14
C VAL A 172 18.78 -1.29 -13.40
N GLU A 173 18.79 -2.12 -12.36
CA GLU A 173 18.30 -3.49 -12.44
C GLU A 173 16.78 -3.49 -12.52
N LYS A 174 16.21 -4.10 -13.55
CA LYS A 174 14.76 -4.16 -13.73
C LYS A 174 14.22 -5.46 -13.15
N LEU A 175 13.33 -5.35 -12.17
CA LEU A 175 12.60 -6.44 -11.57
C LEU A 175 11.12 -6.34 -11.95
N GLU A 176 10.50 -7.47 -12.22
CA GLU A 176 9.11 -7.52 -12.64
C GLU A 176 8.30 -8.42 -11.73
N VAL A 177 7.21 -7.88 -11.20
CA VAL A 177 6.23 -8.58 -10.37
C VAL A 177 5.14 -9.13 -11.28
N ARG A 178 4.89 -10.44 -11.19
CA ARG A 178 3.92 -11.15 -12.03
C ARG A 178 3.11 -12.15 -11.22
N LEU A 179 1.85 -12.36 -11.61
CA LEU A 179 1.05 -13.48 -11.13
C LEU A 179 1.39 -14.73 -11.93
N MET A 180 1.72 -15.81 -11.22
CA MET A 180 2.01 -17.11 -11.79
C MET A 180 0.94 -18.12 -11.42
N PRO A 181 0.51 -18.98 -12.35
CA PRO A 181 -0.37 -20.10 -12.02
C PRO A 181 0.35 -21.08 -11.07
N THR A 182 -0.42 -21.71 -10.19
CA THR A 182 0.04 -22.81 -9.34
C THR A 182 -0.66 -24.11 -9.73
N PRO A 183 -0.10 -25.29 -9.40
CA PRO A 183 -0.67 -26.58 -9.78
C PRO A 183 -2.12 -26.80 -9.31
N ASN A 184 -2.54 -26.12 -8.25
CA ASN A 184 -3.88 -26.27 -7.66
C ASN A 184 -4.89 -25.23 -8.19
N ASN A 185 -4.77 -24.78 -9.46
CA ASN A 185 -5.54 -23.66 -10.03
C ASN A 185 -5.47 -22.35 -9.23
N GLY A 186 -4.46 -22.21 -8.38
CA GLY A 186 -4.21 -20.98 -7.64
C GLY A 186 -3.34 -20.01 -8.44
N GLN A 187 -3.20 -18.80 -7.93
CA GLN A 187 -2.23 -17.83 -8.40
C GLN A 187 -1.27 -17.50 -7.26
N LYS A 188 0.01 -17.29 -7.59
CA LYS A 188 1.01 -16.78 -6.65
C LYS A 188 1.76 -15.62 -7.27
N ILE A 189 2.20 -14.69 -6.44
CA ILE A 189 3.06 -13.59 -6.89
C ILE A 189 4.49 -14.11 -6.99
N GLY A 190 5.17 -13.76 -8.07
CA GLY A 190 6.60 -13.95 -8.24
C GLY A 190 7.29 -12.65 -8.67
N VAL A 191 8.59 -12.56 -8.41
CA VAL A 191 9.45 -11.45 -8.84
C VAL A 191 10.56 -12.02 -9.71
N PHE A 192 10.84 -11.38 -10.85
CA PHE A 192 11.80 -11.86 -11.86
C PHE A 192 12.70 -10.74 -12.35
N ARG A 193 13.93 -11.06 -12.74
CA ARG A 193 14.76 -10.12 -13.50
C ARG A 193 14.19 -9.97 -14.90
N LYS A 194 13.89 -8.75 -15.29
CA LYS A 194 13.53 -8.42 -16.67
C LYS A 194 14.82 -8.24 -17.45
N GLN A 195 15.23 -9.26 -18.21
CA GLN A 195 16.34 -9.12 -19.16
C GLN A 195 15.96 -8.03 -20.17
N GLY A 196 16.90 -7.12 -20.44
CA GLY A 196 16.65 -5.95 -21.27
C GLY A 196 16.13 -6.34 -22.65
N GLY A 197 14.93 -5.89 -22.99
CA GLY A 197 14.60 -5.67 -24.39
C GLY A 197 15.53 -4.59 -24.91
N GLU A 198 16.21 -4.90 -26.02
CA GLU A 198 16.95 -3.92 -26.82
C GLU A 198 16.08 -2.68 -27.03
N ARG A 199 16.68 -1.51 -26.87
CA ARG A 199 16.12 -0.30 -27.46
C ARG A 199 16.14 -0.53 -28.97
N MET A 200 14.98 -0.68 -29.61
CA MET A 200 14.89 -0.36 -31.03
C MET A 200 15.06 1.16 -31.11
N ASP A 201 16.26 1.58 -31.51
CA ASP A 201 16.53 2.92 -31.97
C ASP A 201 15.80 3.10 -33.31
N GLU A 202 14.52 3.47 -33.28
CA GLU A 202 13.82 4.02 -34.44
C GLU A 202 14.23 5.49 -34.65
N ALA A 203 15.50 5.69 -34.96
CA ALA A 203 15.98 6.90 -35.57
C ALA A 203 17.25 6.56 -36.34
N THR A 204 17.07 6.29 -37.64
CA THR A 204 18.02 6.46 -38.75
C THR A 204 18.03 5.23 -39.65
N GLN A 205 17.21 5.23 -40.70
CA GLN A 205 17.61 4.92 -42.08
C GLN A 205 16.41 4.97 -43.05
N LEU A 206 16.14 6.16 -43.58
CA LEU A 206 15.57 6.34 -44.91
C LEU A 206 16.45 7.36 -45.65
N LYS A 207 17.61 6.85 -46.10
CA LYS A 207 18.44 7.33 -47.21
C LYS A 207 18.57 6.07 -48.08
N LYS A 208 18.14 5.97 -49.32
CA LYS A 208 18.35 6.74 -50.57
C LYS A 208 17.57 5.98 -51.69
N PRO A 209 17.59 6.33 -53.01
CA PRO A 209 18.34 7.39 -53.70
C PRO A 209 17.50 8.28 -54.64
N GLN A 210 18.14 9.37 -55.07
CA GLN A 210 17.82 10.09 -56.31
C GLN A 210 18.25 9.30 -57.55
N ASP A 211 17.55 9.61 -58.64
CA ASP A 211 17.92 9.53 -60.07
C ASP A 211 17.89 8.17 -60.77
N SER A 212 16.88 7.97 -61.63
CA SER A 212 17.02 8.09 -63.09
C SER A 212 15.66 8.36 -63.73
#